data_AF-A0A1M6FDV9-F1
#
_entry.id   AF-A0A1M6FDV9-F1
#
_cell.length_a   1.000
_cell.length_b   1.000
_cell.length_c   1.000
_cell.angle_alpha   90.00
_cell.angle_beta   90.00
_cell.angle_gamma   90.00
#
_symmetry.space_group_name_H-M   'P 1'
#
loop_
_entity.id
_entity.type
_entity.pdbx_description
1 polymer ?
#
loop_
_entity_poly.entity_id
_entity_poly.type
_entity_poly.pdbx_seq_one_letter_code
_entity_poly.pdbx_strand_id
1 'polypeptide(L)'
;MLIKICFRILEYYFIILKFVFSYLNVNFINLKMMSKISEIISNQEHKCFVFKPSPEFYAHVGINNRRWAQIYRGQVEPTLSEAKAIADYFEIEVTELF
;
A
#
# COMPACT_ATOMS: atom_id res chain seq x y z
N MET A 1 18.32 37.90 -29.69
CA MET A 1 18.08 37.95 -28.23
C MET A 1 16.91 37.05 -27.80
N LEU A 2 15.74 37.13 -28.47
CA LEU A 2 14.54 36.34 -28.19
C LEU A 2 14.75 34.80 -28.15
N ILE A 3 15.54 34.24 -29.06
CA ILE A 3 15.77 32.77 -29.13
C ILE A 3 16.42 32.23 -27.85
N LYS A 4 17.35 32.98 -27.23
CA LYS A 4 17.99 32.59 -25.97
C LYS A 4 17.00 32.60 -24.79
N ILE A 5 16.00 33.48 -24.83
CA ILE A 5 14.96 33.56 -23.80
C ILE A 5 14.00 32.38 -23.93
N CYS A 6 13.56 32.06 -25.15
CA CYS A 6 12.73 30.88 -25.39
C CYS A 6 13.42 29.58 -24.98
N PHE A 7 14.72 29.45 -25.23
CA PHE A 7 15.50 28.28 -24.82
C PHE A 7 15.53 28.13 -23.29
N ARG A 8 15.76 29.23 -22.56
CA ARG A 8 15.75 29.22 -21.08
C ARG A 8 14.37 28.90 -20.49
N ILE A 9 13.30 29.36 -21.13
CA ILE A 9 11.92 29.02 -20.72
C ILE A 9 11.68 27.51 -20.91
N LEU A 10 12.14 26.93 -22.01
CA LEU A 10 12.00 25.50 -22.29
C LEU A 10 12.75 24.64 -21.25
N GLU A 11 13.98 25.04 -20.88
CA GLU A 11 14.76 24.36 -19.84
C GLU A 11 14.06 24.43 -18.46
N TYR A 12 13.47 25.59 -18.13
CA TYR A 12 12.73 25.77 -16.89
C TYR A 12 11.51 24.83 -16.80
N TYR A 13 10.73 24.71 -17.88
CA TYR A 13 9.61 23.75 -17.94
C TYR A 13 10.08 22.30 -17.82
N PHE A 14 11.22 21.95 -18.42
CA PHE A 14 11.78 20.61 -18.32
C PHE A 14 12.23 20.26 -16.90
N ILE A 15 12.77 21.23 -16.16
CA ILE A 15 13.13 21.07 -14.73
C ILE A 15 11.88 20.86 -13.88
N ILE A 16 10.83 21.66 -14.09
CA ILE A 16 9.55 21.49 -13.38
C ILE A 16 8.96 20.11 -13.67
N LEU A 17 8.96 19.69 -14.94
CA LEU A 17 8.42 18.39 -15.33
C LEU A 17 9.16 17.24 -14.62
N LYS A 18 10.50 17.30 -14.54
CA LYS A 18 11.30 16.32 -13.78
C LYS A 18 10.97 16.32 -12.30
N PHE A 19 10.76 17.49 -11.70
CA PHE A 19 10.40 17.61 -10.29
C PHE A 19 9.01 17.02 -10.00
N VAL A 20 8.02 17.32 -10.85
CA VAL A 20 6.67 16.76 -10.76
C VAL A 20 6.70 15.24 -10.92
N PHE A 21 7.46 14.72 -11.89
CA PHE A 21 7.59 13.27 -12.07
C PHE A 21 8.28 12.58 -10.88
N SER A 22 9.30 13.21 -10.30
CA SER A 22 9.96 12.75 -9.07
C SER A 22 8.96 12.70 -7.90
N TYR A 23 8.19 13.77 -7.71
CA TYR A 23 7.20 13.86 -6.64
C TYR A 23 6.05 12.85 -6.81
N LEU A 24 5.57 12.66 -8.04
CA LEU A 24 4.56 11.65 -8.35
C LEU A 24 5.10 10.23 -8.11
N ASN A 25 6.35 9.96 -8.47
CA ASN A 25 6.97 8.65 -8.24
C ASN A 25 7.12 8.36 -6.74
N VAL A 26 7.58 9.32 -5.93
CA VAL A 26 7.68 9.17 -4.47
C VAL A 26 6.30 8.93 -3.83
N ASN A 27 5.26 9.66 -4.25
CA ASN A 27 3.91 9.42 -3.74
C ASN A 27 3.35 8.07 -4.21
N PHE A 28 3.62 7.66 -5.45
CA PHE A 28 3.23 6.34 -5.95
C PHE A 28 3.96 5.21 -5.21
N ILE A 29 5.25 5.38 -4.86
CA ILE A 29 6.00 4.45 -4.02
C ILE A 29 5.39 4.36 -2.62
N ASN A 30 5.03 5.50 -2.01
CA ASN A 30 4.38 5.51 -0.70
C ASN A 30 2.98 4.85 -0.74
N LEU A 31 2.21 5.08 -1.81
CA LEU A 31 0.91 4.44 -2.02
C LEU A 31 1.05 2.92 -2.25
N LYS A 32 2.10 2.50 -2.95
CA LYS A 32 2.42 1.10 -3.25
C LYS A 32 2.90 0.28 -2.03
N MET A 33 3.23 0.94 -0.92
CA MET A 33 3.73 0.30 0.30
C MET A 33 2.62 -0.15 1.27
N MET A 34 1.35 -0.01 0.91
CA MET A 34 0.23 -0.69 1.55
C MET A 34 -0.02 -2.01 0.81
N SER A 35 -0.04 -3.13 1.54
CA SER A 35 -0.56 -4.37 0.95
C SER A 35 -2.04 -4.19 0.62
N LYS A 36 -2.55 -4.85 -0.43
CA LYS A 36 -4.00 -4.90 -0.72
C LYS A 36 -4.82 -5.27 0.53
N ILE A 37 -4.27 -6.16 1.34
CA ILE A 37 -4.84 -6.59 2.64
C ILE A 37 -4.98 -5.41 3.60
N SER A 38 -3.94 -4.58 3.74
CA SER A 38 -4.00 -3.39 4.60
C SER A 38 -5.00 -2.35 4.09
N GLU A 39 -5.17 -2.23 2.78
CA GLU A 39 -6.17 -1.34 2.17
C GLU A 39 -7.59 -1.82 2.47
N ILE A 40 -7.88 -3.11 2.24
CA ILE A 40 -9.19 -3.72 2.51
C ILE A 40 -9.56 -3.58 3.99
N ILE A 41 -8.63 -3.89 4.89
CA ILE A 41 -8.86 -3.75 6.33
C ILE A 41 -9.12 -2.27 6.66
N SER A 42 -8.32 -1.34 6.14
CA SER A 42 -8.55 0.10 6.39
C SER A 42 -9.89 0.62 5.85
N ASN A 43 -10.43 0.00 4.80
CA ASN A 43 -11.73 0.34 4.24
C ASN A 43 -12.90 -0.20 5.10
N GLN A 44 -12.69 -1.30 5.81
CA GLN A 44 -13.65 -1.84 6.78
C GLN A 44 -13.57 -1.15 8.15
N GLU A 45 -12.45 -0.49 8.45
CA GLU A 45 -12.28 0.28 9.68
C GLU A 45 -13.12 1.56 9.67
N HIS A 46 -13.96 1.75 10.69
CA HIS A 46 -14.53 3.07 10.98
C HIS A 46 -13.44 3.98 11.53
N LYS A 47 -13.45 5.29 11.20
CA LYS A 47 -12.43 6.33 11.52
C LYS A 47 -11.86 6.35 12.95
N CYS A 48 -12.45 5.65 13.92
CA CYS A 48 -12.00 5.59 15.31
C CYS A 48 -11.58 4.18 15.78
N PHE A 49 -11.69 3.15 14.95
CA PHE A 49 -11.38 1.76 15.29
C PHE A 49 -10.35 1.19 14.32
N VAL A 50 -9.08 1.51 14.58
CA VAL A 50 -7.96 0.88 13.87
C VAL A 50 -7.91 -0.59 14.29
N PHE A 51 -7.83 -1.51 13.32
CA PHE A 51 -7.69 -2.93 13.56
C PHE A 51 -6.40 -3.19 14.34
N LYS A 52 -6.57 -3.75 15.54
CA LYS A 52 -5.47 -4.26 16.34
C LYS A 52 -5.61 -5.78 16.37
N PRO A 53 -4.61 -6.51 15.85
CA PRO A 53 -4.63 -7.97 15.87
C PRO A 53 -4.81 -8.47 17.31
N SER A 54 -5.86 -9.24 17.54
CA SER A 54 -6.11 -9.89 18.83
C SER A 54 -5.39 -11.25 18.90
N PRO A 55 -5.21 -11.83 20.09
CA PRO A 55 -4.76 -13.22 20.21
C PRO A 55 -5.65 -14.21 19.45
N GLU A 56 -6.95 -13.94 19.37
CA GLU A 56 -7.94 -14.75 18.64
C GLU A 56 -7.68 -14.73 17.13
N PHE A 57 -7.37 -13.55 16.57
CA PHE A 57 -6.95 -13.42 15.18
C PHE A 57 -5.75 -14.31 14.87
N TYR A 58 -4.71 -14.26 15.71
CA TYR A 58 -3.51 -15.08 15.49
C TYR A 58 -3.80 -16.58 15.62
N ALA A 59 -4.69 -16.97 16.52
CA ALA A 59 -5.12 -18.36 16.67
C ALA A 59 -5.94 -18.84 15.45
N HIS A 60 -6.80 -17.99 14.90
CA HIS A 60 -7.62 -18.32 13.73
C HIS A 60 -6.77 -18.44 12.46
N VAL A 61 -5.91 -17.44 12.20
CA VAL A 61 -5.09 -17.39 10.99
C VAL A 61 -3.88 -18.34 11.06
N GLY A 62 -3.45 -18.70 12.27
CA GLY A 62 -2.31 -19.61 12.48
C GLY A 62 -0.96 -18.96 12.17
N ILE A 63 -0.86 -17.63 12.24
CA ILE A 63 0.37 -16.87 11.98
C ILE A 63 0.87 -16.17 13.24
N ASN A 64 2.19 -16.00 13.32
CA ASN A 64 2.79 -15.20 14.38
C ASN A 64 2.71 -13.69 14.06
N ASN A 65 2.88 -12.85 15.10
CA ASN A 65 2.82 -11.40 14.96
C ASN A 65 3.85 -10.86 13.95
N ARG A 66 5.08 -11.39 13.96
CA ARG A 66 6.14 -10.96 13.03
C ARG A 66 5.74 -11.22 11.56
N ARG A 67 5.16 -12.39 11.28
CA ARG A 67 4.68 -12.81 9.97
C ARG A 67 3.54 -11.91 9.51
N TRP A 68 2.58 -11.64 10.39
CA TRP A 68 1.50 -10.69 10.12
C TRP A 68 2.03 -9.30 9.77
N ALA A 69 2.98 -8.76 10.55
CA ALA A 69 3.53 -7.44 10.28
C ALA A 69 4.21 -7.33 8.91
N GLN A 70 4.86 -8.41 8.44
CA GLN A 70 5.46 -8.46 7.10
C GLN A 70 4.40 -8.50 6.01
N ILE A 71 3.35 -9.32 6.18
CA ILE A 71 2.23 -9.43 5.25
C ILE A 71 1.47 -8.10 5.16
N TYR A 72 1.08 -7.53 6.31
CA TYR A 72 0.33 -6.28 6.40
C TYR A 72 1.07 -5.11 5.73
N ARG A 73 2.39 -5.04 5.89
CA ARG A 73 3.25 -4.02 5.26
C ARG A 73 3.61 -4.32 3.79
N GLY A 74 3.10 -5.40 3.21
CA GLY A 74 3.40 -5.80 1.83
C GLY A 74 4.86 -6.22 1.59
N GLN A 75 5.59 -6.57 2.64
CA GLN A 75 6.99 -7.03 2.53
C GLN A 75 7.07 -8.49 2.05
N VAL A 76 6.04 -9.28 2.36
CA VAL A 76 5.97 -10.69 1.99
C VAL A 76 4.53 -11.03 1.60
N GLU A 77 4.38 -11.79 0.52
CA GLU A 77 3.06 -12.31 0.12
C GLU A 77 2.60 -13.42 1.06
N PRO A 78 1.30 -13.45 1.41
CA PRO A 78 0.72 -14.56 2.13
C PRO A 78 0.70 -15.82 1.26
N THR A 79 0.85 -16.97 1.88
CA THR A 79 0.54 -18.25 1.25
C THR A 79 -0.97 -18.37 1.00
N LEU A 80 -1.39 -19.27 0.11
CA LEU A 80 -2.81 -19.50 -0.17
C LEU A 80 -3.63 -19.86 1.07
N SER A 81 -3.05 -20.63 2.00
CA SER A 81 -3.70 -20.97 3.27
C SER A 81 -3.80 -19.78 4.21
N GLU A 82 -2.75 -18.96 4.32
CA GLU A 82 -2.77 -17.72 5.12
C GLU A 82 -3.79 -16.73 4.56
N ALA A 83 -3.80 -16.52 3.24
CA ALA A 83 -4.74 -15.62 2.57
C ALA A 83 -6.19 -16.07 2.79
N LYS A 84 -6.45 -17.36 2.65
CA LYS A 84 -7.79 -17.92 2.92
C LYS A 84 -8.22 -17.69 4.38
N ALA A 85 -7.36 -18.00 5.34
CA ALA A 85 -7.70 -17.84 6.76
C ALA A 85 -7.88 -16.36 7.16
N ILE A 86 -7.13 -15.44 6.53
CA ILE A 86 -7.34 -14.00 6.69
C ILE A 86 -8.70 -13.60 6.13
N ALA A 87 -9.03 -14.04 4.90
CA ALA A 87 -10.32 -13.77 4.29
C ALA A 87 -11.49 -14.30 5.12
N ASP A 88 -11.38 -15.53 5.62
CA ASP A 88 -12.37 -16.17 6.48
C ASP A 88 -12.58 -15.36 7.79
N TYR A 89 -11.50 -14.84 8.40
CA TYR A 89 -11.59 -14.03 9.63
C TYR A 89 -12.29 -12.68 9.40
N PHE A 90 -12.04 -12.03 8.26
CA PHE A 90 -12.64 -10.74 7.91
C PHE A 90 -13.96 -10.87 7.14
N GLU A 91 -14.44 -12.10 6.94
CA GLU A 91 -15.65 -12.42 6.18
C GLU A 91 -15.64 -11.82 4.75
N ILE A 92 -14.48 -11.82 4.11
CA ILE A 92 -14.27 -11.30 2.74
C ILE A 92 -14.00 -12.44 1.75
N GLU A 93 -14.26 -12.19 0.47
CA GLU A 93 -13.92 -13.17 -0.57
C GLU A 93 -12.41 -13.19 -0.82
N VAL A 94 -11.82 -14.39 -0.91
CA VAL A 94 -10.37 -14.58 -1.12
C VAL A 94 -9.88 -13.88 -2.39
N THR A 95 -10.74 -13.76 -3.41
CA THR A 95 -10.46 -13.09 -4.69
C THR A 95 -10.13 -11.60 -4.52
N GLU A 96 -10.61 -10.96 -3.45
CA GLU A 96 -10.32 -9.55 -3.16
C GLU A 96 -8.91 -9.33 -2.62
N LEU A 97 -8.26 -10.37 -2.07
CA LEU A 97 -6.92 -10.28 -1.51
C LEU A 97 -5.79 -10.28 -2.56
N PHE A 98 -6.08 -10.65 -3.82
CA PHE A 98 -5.09 -10.84 -4.90
C PHE A 98 -5.17 -9.79 -6.00
#